data_AF-A0A0Q0W1X5-F1
#
_entry.id   AF-A0A0Q0W1X5-F1
#
_cell.length_a   1.000
_cell.length_b   1.000
_cell.length_c   1.000
_cell.angle_alpha   90.00
_cell.angle_beta   90.00
_cell.angle_gamma   90.00
#
_symmetry.space_group_name_H-M   'P 1'
#
loop_
_entity.id
_entity.type
_entity.pdbx_description
1 polymer ?
#
loop_
_entity_poly.entity_id
_entity_poly.type
_entity_poly.pdbx_seq_one_letter_code
_entity_poly.pdbx_strand_id
1 'polypeptide(L)'
;MVQIHKKFSNDHFKDLLGRYAENKIERKCLQEILGIKNRRFFQLVKFNNNPKEFSICYSRNKPTRKISEKLEENIISKLEMEKSLIENQIHQ
;
A
#
# COMPACT_ATOMS: atom_id res chain seq x y z
N MET A 1 -8.08 7.91 -5.50
CA MET A 1 -7.51 8.15 -4.15
C MET A 1 -6.05 8.56 -4.31
N VAL A 2 -5.61 9.70 -3.75
CA VAL A 2 -4.21 10.15 -3.91
C VAL A 2 -3.25 9.28 -3.09
N GLN A 3 -2.18 8.79 -3.71
CA GLN A 3 -1.17 7.98 -3.03
C GLN A 3 -0.04 8.91 -2.54
N ILE A 4 -0.24 9.53 -1.37
CA ILE A 4 0.70 10.50 -0.78
C ILE A 4 2.11 9.90 -0.67
N HIS A 5 2.20 8.63 -0.26
CA HIS A 5 3.45 7.88 -0.11
C HIS A 5 4.27 7.70 -1.40
N LYS A 6 3.66 7.91 -2.58
CA LYS A 6 4.38 7.88 -3.87
C LYS A 6 4.89 9.24 -4.30
N LYS A 7 4.30 10.32 -3.78
CA LYS A 7 4.58 11.70 -4.18
C LYS A 7 5.48 12.43 -3.18
N PHE A 8 5.45 12.02 -1.92
CA PHE A 8 6.18 12.67 -0.85
C PHE A 8 7.03 11.66 -0.09
N SER A 9 8.27 12.04 0.22
CA SER A 9 9.06 11.37 1.24
C SER A 9 8.46 11.64 2.62
N ASN A 10 8.71 10.73 3.57
CA ASN A 10 8.22 10.87 4.93
C ASN A 10 8.70 12.16 5.60
N ASP A 11 9.96 12.55 5.36
CA ASP A 11 10.55 13.75 5.94
C ASP A 11 9.94 15.03 5.34
N HIS A 12 9.76 15.08 4.02
CA HIS A 12 9.09 16.20 3.36
C HIS A 12 7.65 16.38 3.85
N PHE A 13 6.96 15.26 4.09
CA PHE A 13 5.60 15.29 4.62
C PHE A 13 5.56 15.80 6.08
N LYS A 14 6.53 15.38 6.91
CA LYS A 14 6.67 15.87 8.30
C LYS A 14 7.00 17.36 8.34
N ASP A 15 7.92 17.83 7.52
CA ASP A 15 8.25 19.27 7.40
C ASP A 15 7.01 20.09 7.03
N LEU A 16 6.25 19.62 6.04
CA LEU A 16 5.05 20.31 5.57
C LEU A 16 3.94 20.39 6.66
N LEU A 17 3.76 19.32 7.44
CA LEU A 17 2.89 19.33 8.61
C LEU A 17 3.42 20.21 9.75
N GLY A 18 4.73 20.25 9.96
CA GLY A 18 5.38 21.12 10.93
C GLY A 18 5.12 22.60 10.62
N ARG A 19 5.29 23.01 9.36
CA ARG A 19 4.96 24.36 8.91
C ARG A 19 3.48 24.72 9.09
N TYR A 20 2.57 23.76 8.94
CA TYR A 20 1.16 23.95 9.27
C TYR A 20 0.93 24.13 10.78
N ALA A 21 1.60 23.34 11.62
CA ALA A 21 1.53 23.49 13.08
C ALA A 21 2.10 24.84 13.57
N GLU A 22 3.11 25.37 12.88
CA GLU A 22 3.68 26.71 13.11
C GLU A 22 2.85 27.84 12.48
N ASN A 23 1.67 27.54 11.89
CA ASN A 23 0.82 28.49 11.16
C ASN A 23 1.50 29.21 9.98
N LYS A 24 2.62 28.66 9.45
CA LYS A 24 3.33 29.21 8.28
C LYS A 24 2.63 28.89 6.95
N ILE A 25 1.76 27.88 6.94
CA ILE A 25 1.02 27.45 5.75
C ILE A 25 -0.45 27.28 6.12
N GLU A 26 -1.34 27.85 5.31
CA GLU A 26 -2.78 27.65 5.47
C GLU A 26 -3.21 26.22 5.14
N ARG A 27 -4.23 25.76 5.85
CA ARG A 27 -4.86 24.45 5.62
C ARG A 27 -5.24 24.21 4.16
N LYS A 28 -5.83 25.21 3.48
CA LYS A 28 -6.29 25.06 2.10
C LYS A 28 -5.12 24.81 1.14
N CYS A 29 -4.08 25.62 1.26
CA CYS A 29 -2.83 25.45 0.51
C CYS A 29 -2.23 24.06 0.75
N LEU A 30 -2.17 23.62 2.00
CA LEU A 30 -1.66 22.29 2.33
C LEU A 30 -2.50 21.15 1.73
N GLN A 31 -3.82 21.30 1.69
CA GLN A 31 -4.71 20.32 1.07
C GLN A 31 -4.54 20.24 -0.44
N GLU A 32 -4.27 21.36 -1.10
CA GLU A 32 -3.99 21.45 -2.52
C GLU A 32 -2.64 20.79 -2.85
N ILE A 33 -1.58 21.13 -2.10
CA ILE A 33 -0.24 20.52 -2.24
C ILE A 33 -0.32 18.99 -2.08
N LEU A 34 -0.99 18.52 -1.03
CA LEU A 34 -1.15 17.08 -0.76
C LEU A 34 -2.17 16.40 -1.68
N GLY A 35 -3.03 17.16 -2.35
CA GLY A 35 -4.13 16.66 -3.17
C GLY A 35 -5.16 15.85 -2.37
N ILE A 36 -5.43 16.22 -1.12
CA ILE A 36 -6.31 15.45 -0.23
C ILE A 36 -7.54 16.23 0.22
N LYS A 37 -8.64 15.51 0.44
CA LYS A 37 -9.89 16.06 0.97
C LYS A 37 -9.80 16.29 2.49
N ASN A 38 -10.67 17.17 2.99
CA ASN A 38 -10.83 17.53 4.42
C ASN A 38 -10.75 16.33 5.38
N ARG A 39 -11.55 15.28 5.14
CA ARG A 39 -11.59 14.10 6.02
C ARG A 39 -10.21 13.48 6.22
N ARG A 40 -9.46 13.31 5.12
CA ARG A 40 -8.13 12.67 5.16
C ARG A 40 -7.09 13.59 5.78
N PHE A 41 -7.21 14.90 5.56
CA PHE A 41 -6.35 15.89 6.19
C PHE A 41 -6.43 15.80 7.72
N PHE A 42 -7.63 15.85 8.30
CA PHE A 42 -7.80 15.79 9.76
C PHE A 42 -7.37 14.43 10.35
N GLN A 43 -7.56 13.34 9.60
CA GLN A 43 -7.01 12.04 10.01
C GLN A 43 -5.48 12.11 10.13
N LEU A 44 -4.78 12.66 9.13
CA LEU A 44 -3.32 12.78 9.14
C LEU A 44 -2.83 13.69 10.26
N VAL A 45 -3.49 14.82 10.50
CA VAL A 45 -3.16 15.72 11.60
C VAL A 45 -3.30 15.02 12.96
N LYS A 46 -4.39 14.25 13.17
CA LYS A 46 -4.59 13.48 14.40
C LYS A 46 -3.50 12.43 14.62
N PHE A 47 -3.06 11.75 13.57
CA PHE A 47 -1.97 10.76 13.65
C PHE A 47 -0.59 11.40 13.87
N ASN A 48 -0.41 12.66 13.50
CA ASN A 48 0.84 13.39 13.72
C ASN A 48 1.04 13.85 15.18
N ASN A 49 0.08 13.62 16.08
CA ASN A 49 0.25 13.92 17.52
C ASN A 49 1.46 13.17 18.13
N ASN A 50 1.87 12.04 17.55
CA ASN A 50 3.10 11.32 17.91
C ASN A 50 4.05 11.27 16.69
N PRO A 51 4.90 12.29 16.48
CA PRO A 51 5.71 12.42 15.26
C PRO A 51 6.82 11.35 15.12
N LYS A 52 7.18 10.67 16.21
CA LYS A 52 8.18 9.58 16.21
C LYS A 52 7.66 8.31 15.54
N GLU A 53 6.40 7.95 15.77
CA GLU A 53 5.79 6.74 15.23
C GLU A 53 5.10 6.96 13.87
N PHE A 54 4.86 8.22 13.52
CA PHE A 54 4.16 8.56 12.27
C PHE A 54 5.04 8.30 11.03
N SER A 55 4.48 7.54 10.08
CA SER A 55 5.06 7.33 8.76
C SER A 55 3.98 7.28 7.67
N ILE A 56 4.21 7.98 6.56
CA ILE A 56 3.39 7.83 5.35
C ILE A 56 3.85 6.66 4.48
N CYS A 57 5.01 6.06 4.74
CA CYS A 57 5.53 4.96 3.94
C CYS A 57 4.56 3.78 3.97
N TYR A 58 4.08 3.37 2.80
CA TYR A 58 3.18 2.25 2.66
C TYR A 58 3.97 0.98 2.31
N SER A 59 4.11 0.06 3.26
CA SER A 59 4.64 -1.29 3.01
C SER A 59 3.51 -2.33 3.03
N ARG A 60 3.48 -3.20 2.02
CA ARG A 60 2.66 -4.41 2.03
C ARG A 60 3.59 -5.61 2.23
N ASN A 61 3.53 -6.19 3.42
CA ASN A 61 4.36 -7.37 3.76
C ASN A 61 3.81 -8.67 3.16
N LYS A 62 2.53 -8.69 2.76
CA LYS A 62 1.88 -9.87 2.20
C LYS A 62 1.24 -9.56 0.84
N PRO A 63 1.56 -10.31 -0.22
CA PRO A 63 0.90 -10.17 -1.50
C PRO A 63 -0.55 -10.61 -1.39
N THR A 64 -1.49 -9.73 -1.75
CA THR A 64 -2.94 -9.99 -1.63
C THR A 64 -3.52 -10.82 -2.78
N ARG A 65 -2.73 -11.13 -3.81
CA ARG A 65 -3.14 -11.91 -4.99
C ARG A 65 -2.39 -13.24 -5.12
N LYS A 66 -1.74 -13.69 -4.04
CA LYS A 66 -1.17 -15.03 -3.98
C LYS A 66 -2.12 -15.95 -3.22
N ILE A 67 -2.30 -17.14 -3.75
CA ILE A 67 -2.84 -18.27 -3.00
C ILE A 67 -1.78 -18.77 -2.01
N SER A 68 -2.18 -19.59 -1.04
CA SER A 68 -1.20 -20.20 -0.14
C SER A 68 -0.27 -21.13 -0.92
N GLU A 69 1.00 -21.20 -0.53
CA GLU A 69 2.01 -22.05 -1.15
C GLU A 69 1.55 -23.53 -1.21
N LYS A 70 0.96 -24.02 -0.11
CA LYS A 70 0.33 -25.35 -0.06
C LYS A 70 -0.80 -25.53 -1.08
N LEU A 71 -1.60 -24.49 -1.36
CA LEU A 71 -2.67 -24.58 -2.35
C LEU A 71 -2.09 -24.59 -3.77
N GLU A 72 -1.03 -23.82 -4.00
CA GLU A 72 -0.30 -23.78 -5.27
C GLU A 72 0.34 -25.13 -5.61
N GLU A 73 1.05 -25.75 -4.66
CA GLU A 73 1.63 -27.09 -4.80
C GLU A 73 0.58 -28.15 -5.15
N ASN A 74 -0.59 -28.11 -4.49
CA ASN A 74 -1.68 -29.05 -4.76
C ASN A 74 -2.30 -28.86 -6.15
N ILE A 75 -2.33 -27.63 -6.67
CA ILE A 75 -2.82 -27.36 -8.03
C ILE A 75 -1.82 -27.93 -9.04
N ILE A 76 -0.52 -27.69 -8.83
CA ILE A 76 0.54 -28.19 -9.72
C ILE A 76 0.52 -29.72 -9.78
N SER A 77 0.49 -30.41 -8.64
CA SER A 77 0.51 -31.89 -8.64
C SER A 77 -0.70 -32.49 -9.34
N LYS A 78 -1.89 -31.90 -9.17
CA LYS A 78 -3.10 -32.34 -9.88
C LYS A 78 -3.01 -32.12 -11.39
N LEU A 79 -2.48 -30.98 -11.82
CA LEU A 79 -2.29 -30.67 -13.24
C LEU A 79 -1.27 -31.62 -13.88
N GLU A 80 -0.19 -31.97 -13.17
CA GLU A 80 0.79 -32.95 -13.63
C GLU A 80 0.18 -34.35 -13.78
N MET A 81 -0.64 -34.78 -12.80
CA MET A 81 -1.38 -36.04 -12.89
C MET A 81 -2.31 -36.05 -14.11
N GLU A 82 -3.11 -34.99 -14.30
CA GLU A 82 -4.03 -34.87 -15.45
C GLU A 82 -3.27 -34.88 -16.78
N LYS A 83 -2.15 -34.16 -16.86
CA LYS A 83 -1.30 -34.13 -18.04
C LYS A 83 -0.74 -35.52 -18.38
N SER A 84 -0.21 -36.23 -17.39
CA SER A 84 0.32 -37.59 -17.61
C SER A 84 -0.76 -38.58 -18.08
N LEU A 85 -2.00 -38.43 -17.62
CA LEU A 85 -3.13 -39.27 -18.08
C LEU A 85 -3.42 -39.04 -19.56
N ILE A 86 -3.42 -37.78 -20.01
CA ILE A 86 -3.63 -37.41 -21.42
C ILE A 86 -2.49 -37.95 -22.30
N GLU A 87 -1.24 -37.75 -21.88
CA GLU A 87 -0.07 -38.23 -22.64
C GLU A 87 -0.08 -39.77 -22.76
N ASN A 88 -0.43 -40.48 -21.69
CA ASN A 88 -0.54 -41.95 -21.71
C ASN A 88 -1.69 -42.46 -22.60
N GLN A 89 -2.78 -41.70 -22.75
CA GLN A 89 -3.89 -42.04 -23.64
C GLN A 89 -3.58 -41.78 -25.13
N ILE A 90 -2.68 -40.85 -25.43
CA ILE A 90 -2.28 -40.52 -26.81
C ILE A 90 -1.26 -41.53 -27.36
N HIS A 91 -0.58 -42.28 -26.49
CA HIS A 91 0.46 -43.25 -26.85
C HIS A 91 0.01 -44.74 -26.88
N GLN A 92 -1.30 -45.01 -26.76
CA GLN A 92 -1.91 -46.34 -26.97
C GLN A 92 -2.65 -46.40 -28.31
#